data_AF-A0A9Y1FKG2-F1
#
_entry.id   AF-A0A9Y1FKG2-F1
#
_cell.length_a   1.000
_cell.length_b   1.000
_cell.length_c   1.000
_cell.angle_alpha   90.00
_cell.angle_beta   90.00
_cell.angle_gamma   90.00
#
_symmetry.space_group_name_H-M   'P 1'
#
loop_
_entity.id
_entity.type
_entity.pdbx_description
1 polymer ?
#
loop_
_entity_poly.entity_id
_entity_poly.type
_entity_poly.pdbx_seq_one_letter_code
_entity_poly.pdbx_strand_id
1 'polypeptide(L)'
;MSFNAKIVGNQVVVYDTRIANDLYSTGWYGELSDNGTLILEPYEAVLLMERKRIIVVDEEEKELSLSELISYFSKLFPSFLVYYLLFKDLRGRGYVVKKYEQSLSFFTLYERGASPNKKKETKYALIVPFVEGVMFNIDQIEKIVSKADYMGLKLIFAVIDSLGDVNYYSVKSLDFPTINKEKENDENELPV
;
A
#
# COMPACT_ATOMS: atom_id res chain seq x y z
N MET A 1 -23.49 -6.46 -23.41
CA MET A 1 -22.44 -6.67 -22.40
C MET A 1 -23.00 -6.17 -21.09
N SER A 2 -22.92 -6.97 -20.02
CA SER A 2 -23.36 -6.52 -18.69
C SER A 2 -22.15 -5.95 -17.96
N PHE A 3 -22.14 -4.64 -17.76
CA PHE A 3 -21.20 -3.98 -16.86
C PHE A 3 -21.55 -4.37 -15.42
N ASN A 4 -20.53 -4.45 -14.57
CA ASN A 4 -20.70 -4.89 -13.18
C ASN A 4 -20.15 -3.89 -12.17
N ALA A 5 -19.52 -2.80 -12.63
CA ALA A 5 -18.90 -1.80 -11.79
C ALA A 5 -19.17 -0.39 -12.34
N LYS A 6 -19.32 0.60 -11.46
CA LYS A 6 -19.58 2.01 -11.81
C LYS A 6 -18.69 2.95 -11.01
N ILE A 7 -18.20 4.01 -11.63
CA ILE A 7 -17.53 5.11 -10.93
C ILE A 7 -18.55 5.87 -10.10
N VAL A 8 -18.24 6.09 -8.82
CA VAL A 8 -19.02 6.93 -7.92
C VAL A 8 -18.06 7.87 -7.21
N GLY A 9 -17.98 9.11 -7.67
CA GLY A 9 -17.03 10.10 -7.15
C GLY A 9 -15.58 9.62 -7.31
N ASN A 10 -14.93 9.28 -6.20
CA ASN A 10 -13.51 8.94 -6.19
C ASN A 10 -13.22 7.43 -6.06
N GLN A 11 -14.24 6.59 -6.16
CA GLN A 11 -14.16 5.14 -6.01
C GLN A 11 -14.94 4.42 -7.12
N VAL A 12 -14.84 3.09 -7.15
CA VAL A 12 -15.63 2.23 -8.04
C VAL A 12 -16.48 1.30 -7.20
N VAL A 13 -17.77 1.19 -7.53
CA VAL A 13 -18.72 0.32 -6.82
C VAL A 13 -19.13 -0.83 -7.72
N VAL A 14 -19.00 -2.06 -7.22
CA VAL A 14 -19.53 -3.27 -7.84
C VAL A 14 -20.88 -3.59 -7.21
N TYR A 15 -21.95 -3.49 -8.00
CA TYR A 15 -23.32 -3.71 -7.51
C TYR A 15 -23.78 -5.17 -7.61
N ASP A 16 -23.19 -5.96 -8.52
CA ASP A 16 -23.49 -7.39 -8.61
C ASP A 16 -22.93 -8.11 -7.37
N THR A 17 -23.84 -8.56 -6.50
CA THR A 17 -23.48 -9.18 -5.22
C THR A 17 -22.71 -10.49 -5.38
N ARG A 18 -22.89 -11.23 -6.48
CA ARG A 18 -22.13 -12.46 -6.74
C ARG A 18 -20.69 -12.13 -7.07
N ILE A 19 -20.47 -11.13 -7.93
CA ILE A 19 -19.14 -10.67 -8.32
C ILE A 19 -18.44 -10.00 -7.15
N ALA A 20 -19.15 -9.15 -6.41
CA ALA A 20 -18.67 -8.52 -5.17
C ALA A 20 -18.15 -9.57 -4.17
N ASN A 21 -18.95 -10.61 -3.89
CA ASN A 21 -18.57 -11.68 -2.98
C ASN A 21 -17.39 -12.51 -3.50
N ASP A 22 -17.34 -12.84 -4.80
CA ASP A 22 -16.21 -13.56 -5.41
C ASP A 22 -14.90 -12.77 -5.25
N LEU A 23 -14.91 -11.49 -5.62
CA LEU A 23 -13.73 -10.61 -5.54
C LEU A 23 -13.26 -10.43 -4.09
N TYR A 24 -14.19 -10.27 -3.15
CA TYR A 24 -13.87 -10.08 -1.74
C TYR A 24 -13.34 -11.37 -1.10
N SER A 25 -14.03 -12.51 -1.29
CA SER A 25 -13.71 -13.76 -0.59
C SER A 25 -12.48 -14.48 -1.14
N THR A 26 -12.24 -14.40 -2.45
CA THR A 26 -11.11 -15.10 -3.10
C THR A 26 -9.87 -14.22 -3.18
N GLY A 27 -10.07 -12.93 -3.47
CA GLY A 27 -8.99 -12.00 -3.78
C GLY A 27 -8.74 -10.95 -2.71
N TRP A 28 -9.64 -10.79 -1.73
CA TRP A 28 -9.57 -9.74 -0.72
C TRP A 28 -9.44 -8.34 -1.33
N TYR A 29 -10.19 -8.07 -2.40
CA TYR A 29 -10.30 -6.73 -2.99
C TYR A 29 -11.43 -5.95 -2.33
N GLY A 30 -11.27 -4.64 -2.20
CA GLY A 30 -12.31 -3.72 -1.75
C GLY A 30 -12.74 -3.88 -0.29
N GLU A 31 -13.80 -3.15 0.03
CA GLU A 31 -14.54 -3.19 1.28
C GLU A 31 -16.00 -3.56 0.96
N LEU A 32 -16.47 -4.67 1.54
CA LEU A 32 -17.83 -5.14 1.34
C LEU A 32 -18.78 -4.32 2.22
N SER A 33 -19.79 -3.71 1.61
CA SER A 33 -20.82 -2.93 2.31
C SER A 33 -21.96 -3.83 2.81
N ASP A 34 -22.73 -3.35 3.78
CA ASP A 34 -23.83 -4.10 4.40
C ASP A 34 -24.94 -4.51 3.40
N ASN A 35 -25.10 -3.74 2.32
CA ASN A 35 -26.05 -4.02 1.23
C ASN A 35 -25.50 -5.01 0.18
N GLY A 36 -24.31 -5.57 0.39
CA GLY A 36 -23.69 -6.56 -0.50
C GLY A 36 -22.96 -5.97 -1.71
N THR A 37 -22.84 -4.64 -1.83
CA THR A 37 -21.98 -4.02 -2.84
C THR A 37 -20.52 -4.03 -2.40
N LEU A 38 -19.60 -4.02 -3.36
CA LEU A 38 -18.17 -3.92 -3.09
C LEU A 38 -17.66 -2.54 -3.50
N ILE A 39 -17.04 -1.84 -2.55
CA ILE A 39 -16.37 -0.57 -2.81
C ILE A 39 -14.91 -0.86 -3.07
N LEU A 40 -14.42 -0.47 -4.24
CA LEU A 40 -13.04 -0.64 -4.67
C LEU A 40 -12.30 0.69 -4.62
N GLU A 41 -11.09 0.65 -4.08
CA GLU A 41 -10.15 1.76 -4.23
C GLU A 41 -9.72 1.88 -5.70
N PRO A 42 -9.34 3.08 -6.18
CA PRO A 42 -8.95 3.32 -7.58
C PRO A 42 -7.95 2.32 -8.16
N TYR A 43 -6.89 2.01 -7.41
CA TYR A 43 -5.84 1.07 -7.85
C TYR A 43 -6.34 -0.38 -7.89
N GLU A 44 -7.33 -0.75 -7.07
CA GLU A 44 -7.96 -2.07 -7.11
C GLU A 44 -8.82 -2.21 -8.35
N ALA A 45 -9.64 -1.18 -8.64
CA ALA A 45 -10.51 -1.16 -9.80
C ALA A 45 -9.72 -1.26 -11.11
N VAL A 46 -8.65 -0.47 -11.25
CA VAL A 46 -7.78 -0.53 -12.44
C VAL A 46 -7.13 -1.90 -12.58
N LEU A 47 -6.58 -2.48 -11.50
CA LEU A 47 -5.98 -3.82 -11.58
C LEU A 47 -7.01 -4.91 -11.95
N LEU A 48 -8.22 -4.84 -11.39
CA LEU A 48 -9.28 -5.81 -11.69
C LEU A 48 -9.77 -5.68 -13.13
N MET A 49 -9.89 -4.46 -13.65
CA MET A 49 -10.25 -4.20 -15.03
C MET A 49 -9.16 -4.65 -16.00
N GLU A 50 -7.88 -4.37 -15.69
CA GLU A 50 -6.73 -4.87 -16.45
C GLU A 50 -6.72 -6.41 -16.52
N ARG A 51 -7.08 -7.08 -15.42
CA ARG A 51 -7.23 -8.55 -15.33
C ARG A 51 -8.56 -9.07 -15.88
N LYS A 52 -9.37 -8.20 -16.51
CA LYS A 52 -10.67 -8.53 -17.11
C LYS A 52 -11.68 -9.16 -16.13
N ARG A 53 -11.58 -8.81 -14.85
CA ARG A 53 -12.48 -9.27 -13.78
C ARG A 53 -13.73 -8.41 -13.64
N ILE A 54 -13.63 -7.13 -14.02
CA ILE A 54 -14.73 -6.17 -13.99
C ILE A 54 -14.77 -5.35 -15.27
N ILE A 55 -15.94 -4.80 -15.57
CA ILE A 55 -16.18 -3.81 -16.62
C ILE A 55 -16.75 -2.57 -15.92
N VAL A 56 -16.08 -1.44 -16.10
CA VAL A 56 -16.38 -0.19 -15.40
C VAL A 56 -17.09 0.78 -16.35
N VAL A 57 -18.19 1.35 -15.87
CA VAL A 57 -18.86 2.49 -16.53
C VAL A 57 -18.65 3.78 -15.73
N ASP A 58 -18.75 4.93 -16.40
CA ASP A 58 -18.80 6.23 -15.73
C ASP A 58 -20.19 6.54 -15.14
N GLU A 59 -20.37 7.77 -14.66
CA GLU A 59 -21.62 8.22 -14.04
C GLU A 59 -22.81 8.22 -15.02
N GLU A 60 -22.53 8.42 -16.32
CA GLU A 60 -23.48 8.43 -17.44
C GLU A 60 -23.71 7.04 -18.06
N GLU A 61 -23.19 5.99 -17.41
CA GLU A 61 -23.26 4.58 -17.85
C GLU A 61 -22.51 4.29 -19.17
N LYS A 62 -21.59 5.17 -19.56
CA LYS A 62 -20.68 4.89 -20.67
C LYS A 62 -19.59 3.94 -20.20
N GLU A 63 -19.41 2.83 -20.92
CA GLU A 63 -18.30 1.91 -20.70
C GLU A 63 -16.96 2.61 -20.95
N LEU A 64 -16.05 2.45 -20.00
CA LEU A 64 -14.70 2.99 -20.08
C LEU A 64 -13.74 1.93 -20.62
N SER A 65 -12.75 2.37 -21.38
CA SER A 65 -11.53 1.61 -21.64
C SER A 65 -10.58 1.68 -20.43
N LEU A 66 -9.62 0.76 -20.35
CA LEU A 66 -8.61 0.78 -19.28
C LEU A 66 -7.84 2.10 -19.25
N SER A 67 -7.50 2.66 -20.41
CA SER A 67 -6.82 3.94 -20.52
C SER A 67 -7.68 5.11 -20.05
N GLU A 68 -8.99 5.09 -20.33
CA GLU A 68 -9.91 6.12 -19.82
C GLU A 68 -10.02 6.05 -18.29
N LEU A 69 -10.11 4.85 -17.71
CA LEU A 69 -10.16 4.68 -16.25
C LEU A 69 -8.87 5.13 -15.57
N ILE A 70 -7.71 4.77 -16.11
CA ILE A 70 -6.40 5.24 -15.61
C ILE A 70 -6.31 6.77 -15.71
N SER A 71 -6.71 7.35 -16.85
CA SER A 71 -6.71 8.79 -17.05
C SER A 71 -7.65 9.49 -16.07
N TYR A 72 -8.83 8.94 -15.79
CA TYR A 72 -9.78 9.48 -14.82
C TYR A 72 -9.14 9.60 -13.43
N PHE A 73 -8.58 8.50 -12.91
CA PHE A 73 -7.98 8.53 -11.57
C PHE A 73 -6.66 9.29 -11.49
N SER A 74 -5.88 9.33 -12.57
CA SER A 74 -4.65 10.14 -12.63
C SER A 74 -4.93 11.64 -12.55
N LYS A 75 -6.08 12.09 -13.07
CA LYS A 75 -6.53 13.48 -12.93
C LYS A 75 -6.99 13.79 -11.50
N LEU A 76 -7.66 12.83 -10.85
CA LEU A 76 -8.21 13.01 -9.52
C LEU A 76 -7.15 12.92 -8.41
N PHE A 77 -6.15 12.05 -8.61
CA PHE A 77 -5.10 11.78 -7.63
C PHE A 77 -3.72 11.91 -8.30
N PRO A 78 -2.95 12.98 -8.03
CA PRO A 78 -1.67 13.23 -8.69
C PRO A 78 -0.65 12.07 -8.57
N SER A 79 -0.68 11.31 -7.47
CA SER A 79 0.22 10.18 -7.24
C SER A 79 -0.41 8.82 -7.58
N PHE A 80 -1.55 8.79 -8.28
CA PHE A 80 -2.29 7.56 -8.59
C PHE A 80 -1.42 6.46 -9.18
N LEU A 81 -0.63 6.79 -10.21
CA LEU A 81 0.19 5.81 -10.92
C LEU A 81 1.21 5.14 -10.01
N VAL A 82 1.80 5.88 -9.07
CA VAL A 82 2.75 5.34 -8.08
C VAL A 82 2.07 4.27 -7.22
N TYR A 83 0.89 4.58 -6.68
CA TYR A 83 0.13 3.64 -5.86
C TYR A 83 -0.37 2.43 -6.66
N TYR A 84 -0.82 2.65 -7.90
CA TYR A 84 -1.26 1.56 -8.77
C TYR A 84 -0.11 0.62 -9.15
N LEU A 85 1.05 1.14 -9.53
CA LEU A 85 2.24 0.32 -9.84
C LEU A 85 2.68 -0.50 -8.63
N LEU A 86 2.78 0.15 -7.47
CA LEU A 86 3.12 -0.53 -6.22
C LEU A 86 2.09 -1.62 -5.87
N PHE A 87 0.80 -1.30 -5.94
CA PHE A 87 -0.27 -2.27 -5.66
C PHE A 87 -0.23 -3.45 -6.63
N LYS A 88 -0.02 -3.18 -7.93
CA LYS A 88 0.08 -4.19 -8.98
C LYS A 88 1.27 -5.13 -8.75
N ASP A 89 2.45 -4.60 -8.43
CA ASP A 89 3.63 -5.42 -8.12
C ASP A 89 3.39 -6.30 -6.88
N LEU A 90 2.92 -5.71 -5.78
CA LEU A 90 2.63 -6.44 -4.53
C LEU A 90 1.59 -7.55 -4.73
N ARG A 91 0.51 -7.27 -5.48
CA ARG A 91 -0.51 -8.27 -5.85
C ARG A 91 0.05 -9.32 -6.80
N GLY A 92 0.96 -8.95 -7.71
CA GLY A 92 1.68 -9.88 -8.59
C GLY A 92 2.55 -10.86 -7.81
N ARG A 93 3.11 -10.43 -6.67
CA ARG A 93 3.88 -11.26 -5.73
C ARG A 93 3.04 -12.13 -4.80
N GLY A 94 1.71 -12.13 -4.96
CA GLY A 94 0.77 -12.99 -4.22
C GLY A 94 0.40 -12.50 -2.82
N TYR A 95 0.70 -11.24 -2.48
CA TYR A 95 0.27 -10.67 -1.21
C TYR A 95 -1.18 -10.21 -1.26
N VAL A 96 -1.85 -10.27 -0.11
CA VAL A 96 -3.07 -9.48 0.12
C VAL A 96 -2.65 -8.09 0.58
N VAL A 97 -3.08 -7.08 -0.17
CA VAL A 97 -2.71 -5.68 0.02
C VAL A 97 -3.97 -4.90 0.37
N LYS A 98 -3.94 -4.18 1.50
CA LYS A 98 -5.03 -3.29 1.94
C LYS A 98 -4.48 -1.89 2.20
N LYS A 99 -5.31 -0.86 2.04
CA LYS A 99 -4.93 0.49 2.49
C LYS A 99 -4.68 0.46 4.00
N TYR A 100 -3.72 1.26 4.43
CA TYR A 100 -3.46 1.50 5.83
C TYR A 100 -4.14 2.80 6.26
N GLU A 101 -5.09 2.71 7.21
CA GLU A 101 -5.93 3.84 7.67
C GLU A 101 -6.79 4.45 6.54
N GLN A 102 -7.40 5.62 6.81
CA GLN A 102 -8.21 6.35 5.82
C GLN A 102 -7.37 7.24 4.89
N SER A 103 -6.04 7.14 4.96
CA SER A 103 -5.12 7.87 4.07
C SER A 103 -4.62 6.93 2.98
N LEU A 104 -4.58 7.42 1.73
CA LEU A 104 -4.11 6.68 0.57
C LEU A 104 -2.60 6.39 0.58
N SER A 105 -1.87 6.81 1.63
CA SER A 105 -0.42 6.89 1.56
C SER A 105 0.31 5.58 1.79
N PHE A 106 -0.21 4.66 2.61
CA PHE A 106 0.52 3.43 2.96
C PHE A 106 -0.32 2.18 2.71
N PHE A 107 0.36 1.05 2.52
CA PHE A 107 -0.29 -0.26 2.42
C PHE A 107 0.04 -1.13 3.62
N THR A 108 -0.91 -1.95 4.02
CA THR A 108 -0.70 -3.09 4.90
C THR A 108 -0.67 -4.36 4.06
N LEU A 109 0.38 -5.17 4.23
CA LEU A 109 0.42 -6.53 3.70
C LEU A 109 -0.06 -7.52 4.75
N TYR A 110 -0.74 -8.55 4.28
CA TYR A 110 -0.94 -9.78 5.02
C TYR A 110 -0.01 -10.86 4.47
N GLU A 111 0.28 -11.88 5.28
CA GLU A 111 1.08 -13.02 4.81
C GLU A 111 0.44 -13.69 3.58
N ARG A 112 1.25 -14.39 2.79
CA ARG A 112 0.75 -15.12 1.63
C ARG A 112 -0.18 -16.24 2.09
N GLY A 113 -1.32 -16.38 1.41
CA GLY A 113 -2.37 -17.33 1.81
C GLY A 113 -3.21 -16.85 2.99
N ALA A 114 -2.96 -15.64 3.50
CA ALA A 114 -3.73 -15.11 4.60
C ALA A 114 -5.16 -14.71 4.18
N SER A 115 -6.09 -14.89 5.12
CA SER A 115 -7.48 -14.50 5.12
C SER A 115 -7.71 -13.39 6.14
N PRO A 116 -7.70 -12.09 5.73
CA PRO A 116 -7.96 -10.94 6.60
C PRO A 116 -9.15 -11.06 7.59
N ASN A 117 -10.20 -11.83 7.27
CA ASN A 117 -11.35 -12.03 8.17
C ASN A 117 -11.14 -13.09 9.27
N LYS A 118 -10.10 -13.93 9.20
CA LYS A 118 -9.83 -14.91 10.27
C LYS A 118 -9.07 -14.22 11.39
N LYS A 119 -9.65 -14.25 12.60
CA LYS A 119 -9.14 -13.64 13.86
C LYS A 119 -7.69 -13.98 14.25
N LYS A 120 -6.96 -14.80 13.48
CA LYS A 120 -5.63 -15.31 13.80
C LYS A 120 -4.50 -14.85 12.87
N GLU A 121 -4.79 -14.00 11.89
CA GLU A 121 -3.78 -13.68 10.87
C GLU A 121 -3.40 -12.20 10.93
N THR A 122 -2.20 -12.00 11.47
CA THR A 122 -1.60 -10.70 11.76
C THR A 122 -1.12 -10.03 10.48
N LYS A 123 -1.42 -8.74 10.36
CA LYS A 123 -0.74 -7.84 9.43
C LYS A 123 0.77 -8.14 9.45
N TYR A 124 1.35 -8.34 8.28
CA TYR A 124 2.74 -8.75 8.10
C TYR A 124 3.70 -7.56 8.06
N ALA A 125 3.36 -6.57 7.24
CA ALA A 125 4.24 -5.44 6.96
C ALA A 125 3.45 -4.15 6.67
N LEU A 126 4.04 -3.02 7.06
CA LEU A 126 3.66 -1.69 6.60
C LEU A 126 4.55 -1.31 5.42
N ILE A 127 3.94 -1.01 4.28
CA ILE A 127 4.62 -0.60 3.05
C ILE A 127 4.45 0.90 2.87
N VAL A 128 5.57 1.60 2.73
CA VAL A 128 5.63 3.05 2.56
C VAL A 128 6.24 3.35 1.19
N PRO A 129 5.48 3.97 0.26
CA PRO A 129 5.99 4.34 -1.05
C PRO A 129 6.88 5.57 -0.99
N PHE A 130 7.97 5.53 -1.75
CA PHE A 130 8.85 6.64 -2.06
C PHE A 130 9.05 6.70 -3.57
N VAL A 131 9.23 7.90 -4.12
CA VAL A 131 9.56 8.09 -5.53
C VAL A 131 11.03 8.48 -5.63
N GLU A 132 11.77 7.85 -6.53
CA GLU A 132 13.18 8.16 -6.76
C GLU A 132 13.37 9.65 -7.09
N GLY A 133 14.38 10.27 -6.50
CA GLY A 133 14.70 11.69 -6.71
C GLY A 133 13.77 12.67 -5.96
N VAL A 134 12.74 12.20 -5.27
CA VAL A 134 11.88 13.05 -4.42
C VAL A 134 12.46 13.12 -3.00
N MET A 135 12.68 14.35 -2.52
CA MET A 135 13.14 14.58 -1.16
C MET A 135 12.08 14.22 -0.12
N PHE A 136 12.52 13.65 1.00
CA PHE A 136 11.68 13.35 2.16
C PHE A 136 12.27 13.99 3.42
N ASN A 137 11.42 14.23 4.41
CA ASN A 137 11.83 14.78 5.70
C ASN A 137 12.20 13.63 6.67
N ILE A 138 13.32 13.77 7.39
CA ILE A 138 13.82 12.73 8.30
C ILE A 138 12.93 12.55 9.52
N ASP A 139 12.34 13.61 10.06
CA ASP A 139 11.40 13.57 11.19
C ASP A 139 10.13 12.77 10.83
N GLN A 140 9.70 12.81 9.56
CA GLN A 140 8.62 11.97 9.07
C GLN A 140 9.00 10.50 9.04
N ILE A 141 10.24 10.18 8.66
CA ILE A 141 10.75 8.80 8.70
C ILE A 141 10.78 8.28 10.13
N GLU A 142 11.29 9.05 11.09
CA GLU A 142 11.30 8.64 12.50
C GLU A 142 9.89 8.31 13.00
N LYS A 143 8.91 9.17 12.69
CA LYS A 143 7.50 8.92 13.03
C LYS A 143 6.97 7.63 12.40
N ILE A 144 7.31 7.36 11.15
CA ILE A 144 6.90 6.14 10.44
C ILE A 144 7.54 4.90 11.09
N VAL A 145 8.84 4.96 11.42
CA VAL A 145 9.57 3.88 12.10
C VAL A 145 8.94 3.60 13.45
N SER A 146 8.76 4.61 14.30
CA SER A 146 8.11 4.45 15.61
C SER A 146 6.69 3.89 15.50
N LYS A 147 5.93 4.30 14.48
CA LYS A 147 4.57 3.79 14.24
C LYS A 147 4.58 2.31 13.86
N ALA A 148 5.48 1.90 12.97
CA ALA A 148 5.60 0.49 12.57
C ALA A 148 6.04 -0.40 13.74
N ASP A 149 7.02 0.06 14.53
CA ASP A 149 7.51 -0.64 15.72
C ASP A 149 6.41 -0.78 16.78
N TYR A 150 5.66 0.29 17.06
CA TYR A 150 4.52 0.27 17.98
C TYR A 150 3.44 -0.76 17.57
N MET A 151 3.22 -0.91 16.26
CA MET A 151 2.27 -1.87 15.72
C MET A 151 2.82 -3.31 15.63
N GLY A 152 4.12 -3.51 15.88
CA GLY A 152 4.79 -4.79 15.67
C GLY A 152 4.83 -5.24 14.22
N LEU A 153 4.76 -4.30 13.26
CA LEU A 153 4.81 -4.60 11.83
C LEU A 153 6.22 -4.45 11.29
N LYS A 154 6.59 -5.30 10.32
CA LYS A 154 7.80 -5.04 9.53
C LYS A 154 7.59 -3.76 8.71
N LEU A 155 8.51 -2.80 8.83
CA LEU A 155 8.53 -1.63 7.97
C LEU A 155 9.30 -1.91 6.69
N ILE A 156 8.67 -1.65 5.55
CA ILE A 156 9.27 -1.80 4.23
C ILE A 156 9.07 -0.50 3.46
N PHE A 157 10.17 0.09 2.99
CA PHE A 157 10.13 1.18 2.04
C PHE A 157 10.09 0.61 0.63
N ALA A 158 9.12 1.02 -0.16
CA ALA A 158 8.99 0.71 -1.57
C ALA A 158 9.41 1.93 -2.37
N VAL A 159 10.57 1.91 -3.02
CA VAL A 159 11.09 3.00 -3.85
C VAL A 159 10.73 2.70 -5.30
N ILE A 160 9.92 3.57 -5.89
CA ILE A 160 9.49 3.50 -7.29
C ILE A 160 10.42 4.39 -8.12
N ASP A 161 11.08 3.82 -9.12
CA ASP A 161 11.97 4.53 -10.02
C ASP A 161 11.22 5.21 -11.18
N SER A 162 11.97 5.95 -12.02
CA SER A 162 11.39 6.64 -13.18
C SER A 162 10.87 5.72 -14.29
N LEU A 163 11.27 4.44 -14.30
CA LEU A 163 10.81 3.42 -15.24
C LEU A 163 9.57 2.66 -14.72
N GLY A 164 9.24 2.85 -13.45
CA GLY A 164 8.11 2.21 -12.76
C GLY A 164 8.48 0.90 -12.06
N ASP A 165 9.78 0.58 -11.94
CA ASP A 165 10.25 -0.56 -11.17
C ASP A 165 10.20 -0.25 -9.67
N VAL A 166 9.88 -1.28 -8.87
CA VAL A 166 9.70 -1.14 -7.43
C VAL A 166 10.80 -1.89 -6.67
N ASN A 167 11.60 -1.14 -5.91
CA ASN A 167 12.66 -1.65 -5.04
C ASN A 167 12.21 -1.64 -3.58
N TYR A 168 12.47 -2.72 -2.83
CA TYR A 168 11.99 -2.87 -1.45
C TYR A 168 13.14 -2.91 -0.44
N TYR A 169 13.06 -2.07 0.60
CA TYR A 169 14.05 -1.96 1.66
C TYR A 169 13.41 -2.21 3.02
N SER A 170 13.92 -3.19 3.77
CA SER A 170 13.50 -3.38 5.17
C SER A 170 14.14 -2.31 6.03
N VAL A 171 13.34 -1.66 6.87
CA VAL A 171 13.79 -0.63 7.80
C VAL A 171 13.49 -1.06 9.23
N LYS A 172 14.41 -0.80 10.15
CA LYS A 172 14.27 -1.08 11.59
C LYS A 172 14.99 0.00 12.39
N SER A 173 14.48 0.31 13.57
CA SER A 173 15.25 1.09 14.54
C SER A 173 16.49 0.31 14.99
N LEU A 174 17.58 1.02 15.23
CA LEU A 174 18.85 0.50 15.74
C LEU A 174 19.22 1.29 16.99
N ASP A 175 19.30 0.59 18.12
CA ASP A 175 19.86 1.16 19.35
C ASP A 175 21.37 0.96 19.34
N PHE A 176 22.12 2.05 19.29
CA PHE A 176 23.57 1.99 19.41
C PHE A 176 23.98 2.04 20.88
N PRO A 177 24.89 1.14 21.34
CA PRO A 177 25.45 1.25 22.68
C PRO A 177 26.28 2.53 22.80
N THR A 178 26.06 3.31 23.86
CA THR A 178 26.85 4.51 24.14
C THR A 178 28.30 4.11 24.39
N ILE A 179 29.22 4.59 23.55
CA ILE A 179 30.66 4.42 23.79
C ILE A 179 31.05 5.37 24.93
N ASN A 180 31.23 4.83 26.13
CA ASN A 180 31.88 5.56 27.22
C ASN A 180 33.34 5.77 26.84
N LYS A 181 33.75 7.03 26.62
CA LYS A 181 35.17 7.37 26.59
C LYS A 181 35.74 7.12 27.98
N GLU A 182 36.45 6.01 28.16
CA GLU A 182 37.30 5.83 29.33
C GLU A 182 38.34 6.95 29.35
N LYS A 183 38.56 7.50 30.55
CA LYS A 183 39.41 8.67 30.78
C LYS A 183 40.86 8.31 30.45
N GLU A 184 41.44 8.93 29.43
CA GLU A 184 42.89 9.16 29.40
C GLU A 184 43.22 10.09 30.57
N ASN A 185 43.72 9.53 31.66
CA ASN A 185 44.44 10.23 32.72
C ASN A 185 45.38 9.23 33.37
N ASP A 186 46.45 8.88 32.67
CA ASP A 186 47.60 8.18 33.24
C ASP A 186 48.89 8.69 32.56
N GLU A 187 49.18 9.99 32.69
CA GLU A 187 50.56 10.51 32.57
C GLU A 187 50.71 11.73 33.48
N ASN A 188 51.07 11.50 34.75
CA ASN A 188 51.74 12.50 35.58
C ASN A 188 52.42 11.85 36.78
N GLU A 189 53.46 11.05 36.54
CA GLU A 189 54.57 10.89 37.50
C GLU A 189 55.90 10.87 36.73
N LEU A 190 56.58 12.01 36.73
CA LEU A 190 58.01 12.11 36.39
C LEU A 190 58.81 11.68 37.62
N PRO A 191 59.67 10.65 37.55
CA PRO A 191 60.61 10.36 38.63
C PRO A 191 61.80 11.34 38.58
N VAL A 192 62.14 11.91 39.74
CA VAL A 192 63.41 12.60 40.03
C VAL A 192 64.42 11.56 40.49
#